data_AF-A0A6M1TET0-F1
#
_entry.id   AF-A0A6M1TET0-F1
#
_cell.length_a   1.000
_cell.length_b   1.000
_cell.length_c   1.000
_cell.angle_alpha   90.00
_cell.angle_beta   90.00
_cell.angle_gamma   90.00
#
_symmetry.space_group_name_H-M   'P 1'
#
loop_
_entity.id
_entity.type
_entity.pdbx_description
1 polymer ?
#
loop_
_entity_poly.entity_id
_entity_poly.type
_entity_poly.pdbx_seq_one_letter_code
_entity_poly.pdbx_strand_id
1 'polypeptide(L)'
;MMKDKNIEIMKEHIVYKLFVITLVSLFLTGCLNDLFEQKKLTFEDDPKLEFRPQDDTYSEDEGEIEVLVQLIGSQREKDLSVGFSVNSDTTTAVAGTHYELKTTSPVTIPAGSSSTTVTIDLNGTSLAGGEFKILGLTIDSGGEVEPAENLKSYVLTIEGE
;
A
#
# COMPACT_ATOMS: atom_id res chain seq x y z
N MET A 1 58.71 -35.11 -38.71
CA MET A 1 57.35 -35.69 -38.85
C MET A 1 56.49 -35.62 -37.58
N MET A 2 57.05 -35.37 -36.39
CA MET A 2 56.28 -35.24 -35.13
C MET A 2 55.86 -33.79 -34.78
N LYS A 3 56.52 -32.78 -35.37
CA LYS A 3 56.33 -31.35 -35.04
C LYS A 3 55.13 -30.73 -35.77
N ASP A 4 54.84 -31.18 -36.99
CA ASP A 4 53.75 -30.65 -37.82
C ASP A 4 52.37 -31.11 -37.32
N LYS A 5 52.25 -32.38 -36.88
CA LYS A 5 51.01 -32.90 -36.26
C LYS A 5 50.62 -32.13 -34.99
N ASN A 6 51.59 -31.73 -34.17
CA ASN A 6 51.32 -30.99 -32.93
C ASN A 6 50.84 -29.55 -33.20
N ILE A 7 51.27 -28.93 -34.30
CA ILE A 7 50.83 -27.59 -34.70
C ILE A 7 49.42 -27.64 -35.30
N GLU A 8 49.11 -28.70 -36.05
CA GLU A 8 47.78 -28.94 -36.62
C GLU A 8 46.73 -29.18 -35.50
N ILE A 9 47.06 -30.01 -34.51
CA ILE A 9 46.21 -30.27 -33.33
C ILE A 9 46.02 -29.00 -32.48
N MET A 10 47.05 -28.18 -32.30
CA MET A 10 46.93 -26.91 -31.56
C MET A 10 45.99 -25.91 -32.24
N LYS A 11 46.03 -25.83 -33.58
CA LYS A 11 45.14 -24.96 -34.36
C LYS A 11 43.69 -25.43 -34.25
N GLU A 12 43.44 -26.74 -34.32
CA GLU A 12 42.11 -27.31 -34.13
C GLU A 12 41.52 -26.99 -32.76
N HIS A 13 42.33 -27.11 -31.69
CA HIS A 13 41.91 -26.80 -30.33
C HIS A 13 41.68 -25.29 -30.10
N ILE A 14 42.46 -24.42 -30.75
CA ILE A 14 42.28 -22.96 -30.70
C ILE A 14 41.01 -22.54 -31.45
N VAL A 15 40.76 -23.12 -32.63
CA VAL A 15 39.55 -22.87 -33.42
C VAL A 15 38.32 -23.38 -32.68
N TYR A 16 38.37 -24.56 -32.07
CA TYR A 16 37.29 -25.10 -31.26
C TYR A 16 37.00 -24.23 -30.02
N LYS A 17 38.03 -23.75 -29.31
CA LYS A 17 37.86 -22.83 -28.17
C LYS A 17 37.27 -21.48 -28.58
N LEU A 18 37.73 -20.90 -29.70
CA LEU A 18 37.15 -19.68 -30.26
C LEU A 18 35.69 -19.91 -30.66
N PHE A 19 35.38 -21.03 -31.31
CA PHE A 19 34.02 -21.38 -31.71
C PHE A 19 33.09 -21.56 -30.50
N VAL A 20 33.54 -22.26 -29.45
CA VAL A 20 32.77 -22.45 -28.20
C VAL A 20 32.53 -21.12 -27.48
N ILE A 21 33.52 -20.22 -27.41
CA ILE A 21 33.34 -18.89 -26.79
C ILE A 21 32.34 -18.04 -27.59
N THR A 22 32.37 -18.10 -28.92
CA THR A 22 31.45 -17.37 -29.79
C THR A 22 30.03 -17.94 -29.71
N LEU A 23 29.89 -19.27 -29.60
CA LEU A 23 28.59 -19.93 -29.40
C LEU A 23 27.99 -19.58 -28.02
N VAL A 24 28.80 -19.60 -26.95
CA VAL A 24 28.37 -19.26 -25.59
C VAL A 24 27.95 -17.78 -25.51
N SER A 25 28.65 -16.88 -26.20
CA SER A 25 28.27 -15.46 -26.25
C SER A 25 27.02 -15.20 -27.11
N LEU A 26 26.76 -15.96 -28.17
CA LEU A 26 25.49 -15.91 -28.92
C LEU A 26 24.30 -16.48 -28.11
N PHE A 27 24.53 -17.46 -27.24
CA PHE A 27 23.49 -18.03 -26.38
C PHE A 27 23.14 -17.12 -25.18
N LEU A 28 24.07 -16.26 -24.74
CA LEU A 28 23.84 -15.33 -23.62
C LEU A 28 23.10 -14.05 -24.04
N THR A 29 23.11 -13.65 -25.32
CA THR A 29 22.43 -12.43 -25.78
C THR A 29 20.94 -12.63 -26.10
N GLY A 30 20.49 -13.87 -26.31
CA GLY A 30 19.10 -14.18 -26.69
C GLY A 30 18.14 -14.44 -25.52
N CYS A 31 18.66 -14.85 -24.35
CA CYS A 31 17.83 -15.27 -23.21
C CYS A 31 18.01 -14.43 -21.95
N LEU A 32 19.05 -13.59 -21.85
CA LEU A 32 19.30 -12.79 -20.65
C LEU A 32 18.59 -11.44 -20.64
N ASN A 33 18.15 -10.93 -21.80
CA ASN A 33 17.46 -9.64 -21.85
C ASN A 33 16.13 -9.68 -21.08
N ASP A 34 15.43 -10.81 -21.14
CA ASP A 34 14.13 -11.01 -20.47
C ASP A 34 14.29 -11.46 -19.00
N LEU A 35 15.47 -11.97 -18.62
CA LEU A 35 15.75 -12.45 -17.26
C LEU A 35 16.02 -11.32 -16.25
N PHE A 36 16.33 -10.12 -16.75
CA PHE A 36 16.61 -8.91 -15.95
C PHE A 36 15.67 -7.75 -16.26
N GLU A 37 14.64 -7.94 -17.10
CA GLU A 37 13.47 -7.07 -17.04
C GLU A 37 12.82 -7.30 -15.68
N GLN A 38 13.19 -6.47 -14.70
CA GLN A 38 12.31 -6.22 -13.57
C GLN A 38 11.01 -5.72 -14.17
N LYS A 39 10.06 -6.64 -14.40
CA LYS A 39 8.70 -6.32 -14.76
C LYS A 39 8.21 -5.38 -13.67
N LYS A 40 8.28 -4.08 -13.96
CA LYS A 40 7.75 -3.03 -13.10
C LYS A 40 6.27 -3.32 -13.06
N LEU A 41 5.81 -3.92 -11.96
CA LEU A 41 4.40 -4.08 -11.70
C LEU A 41 3.87 -2.69 -11.45
N THR A 42 3.43 -2.04 -12.51
CA THR A 42 2.70 -0.79 -12.47
C THR A 42 1.25 -1.12 -12.11
N PHE A 43 0.73 -0.39 -11.14
CA PHE A 43 -0.71 -0.34 -10.92
C PHE A 43 -1.27 0.51 -12.07
N GLU A 44 -2.04 -0.12 -12.96
CA GLU A 44 -2.56 0.50 -14.19
C GLU A 44 -3.92 1.18 -13.97
N ASP A 45 -4.53 0.99 -12.80
CA ASP A 45 -5.80 1.63 -12.47
C ASP A 45 -5.61 3.05 -11.92
N ASP A 46 -6.66 3.86 -12.05
CA ASP A 46 -6.69 5.20 -11.47
C ASP A 46 -6.40 5.14 -9.97
N PRO A 47 -5.54 6.02 -9.43
CA PRO A 47 -5.26 6.04 -8.01
C PRO A 47 -6.53 6.32 -7.21
N LYS A 48 -6.64 5.69 -6.03
CA LYS A 48 -7.80 5.81 -5.15
C LYS A 48 -7.41 6.08 -3.71
N LEU A 49 -8.36 6.58 -2.92
CA LEU A 49 -8.23 6.68 -1.47
C LEU A 49 -9.08 5.62 -0.77
N GLU A 50 -8.54 5.02 0.29
CA GLU A 50 -9.23 4.08 1.18
C GLU A 50 -9.00 4.42 2.65
N PHE A 51 -9.90 3.96 3.50
CA PHE A 51 -9.56 3.68 4.89
C PHE A 51 -8.96 2.28 5.03
N ARG A 52 -8.03 2.11 5.95
CA ARG A 52 -7.45 0.80 6.27
C ARG A 52 -7.17 0.64 7.78
N PRO A 53 -7.71 -0.40 8.44
CA PRO A 53 -8.74 -1.32 7.94
C PRO A 53 -10.07 -0.59 7.66
N GLN A 54 -11.08 -1.31 7.13
CA GLN A 54 -12.42 -0.75 6.88
C GLN A 54 -13.37 -0.93 8.07
N ASP A 55 -13.03 -1.82 8.98
CA ASP A 55 -13.78 -2.08 10.18
C ASP A 55 -12.83 -2.50 11.29
N ASP A 56 -13.17 -2.12 12.52
CA ASP A 56 -12.51 -2.54 13.74
C ASP A 56 -13.53 -2.69 14.87
N THR A 57 -13.12 -3.36 15.93
CA THR A 57 -13.85 -3.42 17.19
C THR A 57 -12.88 -3.20 18.35
N TYR A 58 -13.22 -2.25 19.22
CA TYR A 58 -12.41 -1.89 20.39
C TYR A 58 -13.30 -1.73 21.63
N SER A 59 -12.70 -1.93 22.79
CA SER A 59 -13.33 -1.57 24.07
C SER A 59 -13.52 -0.06 24.15
N GLU A 60 -14.57 0.41 24.82
CA GLU A 60 -14.81 1.83 25.01
C GLU A 60 -13.67 2.54 25.75
N ASP A 61 -12.85 1.81 26.52
CA ASP A 61 -11.74 2.31 27.31
C ASP A 61 -10.34 2.00 26.73
N GLU A 62 -10.26 1.59 25.45
CA GLU A 62 -8.98 1.30 24.76
C GLU A 62 -8.05 2.53 24.72
N GLY A 63 -8.60 3.74 24.81
CA GLY A 63 -7.89 5.01 24.70
C GLY A 63 -7.74 5.45 23.24
N GLU A 64 -6.53 5.83 22.83
CA GLU A 64 -6.26 6.31 21.47
C GLU A 64 -6.05 5.15 20.49
N ILE A 65 -6.85 5.13 19.43
CA ILE A 65 -6.71 4.24 18.28
C ILE A 65 -6.40 5.04 17.00
N GLU A 66 -5.85 4.36 16.00
CA GLU A 66 -5.52 4.96 14.71
C GLU A 66 -6.11 4.14 13.56
N VAL A 67 -6.72 4.83 12.59
CA VAL A 67 -7.10 4.26 11.29
C VAL A 67 -6.32 4.96 10.18
N LEU A 68 -5.83 4.20 9.20
CA LEU A 68 -5.09 4.79 8.08
C LEU A 68 -6.05 5.35 7.03
N VAL A 69 -5.68 6.51 6.50
CA VAL A 69 -6.13 6.99 5.20
C VAL A 69 -5.01 6.70 4.21
N GLN A 70 -5.28 5.87 3.21
CA GLN A 70 -4.28 5.32 2.31
C GLN A 70 -4.56 5.68 0.85
N LEU A 71 -3.49 6.06 0.14
CA LEU A 71 -3.43 6.19 -1.30
C LEU A 71 -3.08 4.82 -1.93
N ILE A 72 -4.01 4.29 -2.71
CA ILE A 72 -3.82 3.14 -3.58
C ILE A 72 -3.29 3.66 -4.91
N GLY A 73 -2.02 3.39 -5.20
CA GLY A 73 -1.36 3.79 -6.44
C GLY A 73 0.01 4.42 -6.20
N SER A 74 0.53 5.08 -7.22
CA SER A 74 1.83 5.76 -7.15
C SER A 74 1.80 6.93 -6.16
N GLN A 75 2.89 7.08 -5.39
CA GLN A 75 3.09 8.21 -4.49
C GLN A 75 3.08 9.54 -5.25
N ARG A 76 2.69 10.61 -4.55
CA ARG A 76 2.62 11.96 -5.12
C ARG A 76 3.89 12.74 -4.80
N GLU A 77 4.30 13.60 -5.72
CA GLU A 77 5.42 14.53 -5.51
C GLU A 77 5.04 15.74 -4.63
N LYS A 78 3.74 15.88 -4.31
CA LYS A 78 3.17 16.95 -3.49
C LYS A 78 2.23 16.35 -2.45
N ASP A 79 2.04 17.10 -1.37
CA ASP A 79 1.06 16.79 -0.33
C ASP A 79 -0.35 16.64 -0.93
N LEU A 80 -1.05 15.61 -0.47
CA LEU A 80 -2.42 15.30 -0.85
C LEU A 80 -3.35 15.58 0.34
N SER A 81 -4.24 16.55 0.18
CA SER A 81 -5.26 16.90 1.18
C SER A 81 -6.47 15.98 1.03
N VAL A 82 -6.83 15.28 2.09
CA VAL A 82 -7.93 14.31 2.13
C VAL A 82 -8.98 14.75 3.15
N GLY A 83 -10.16 15.11 2.66
CA GLY A 83 -11.31 15.42 3.50
C GLY A 83 -12.02 14.15 3.94
N PHE A 84 -12.31 14.04 5.22
CA PHE A 84 -13.16 13.01 5.80
C PHE A 84 -14.18 13.60 6.78
N SER A 85 -15.25 12.85 7.04
CA SER A 85 -16.32 13.23 7.95
C SER A 85 -16.88 12.03 8.70
N VAL A 86 -17.62 12.32 9.77
CA VAL A 86 -18.45 11.33 10.46
C VAL A 86 -19.70 11.09 9.62
N ASN A 87 -19.94 9.83 9.26
CA ASN A 87 -21.12 9.42 8.51
C ASN A 87 -22.32 9.31 9.46
N SER A 88 -23.23 10.29 9.41
CA SER A 88 -24.40 10.35 10.29
C SER A 88 -25.40 9.21 10.09
N ASP A 89 -25.42 8.59 8.91
CA ASP A 89 -26.36 7.51 8.58
C ASP A 89 -25.91 6.17 9.17
N THR A 90 -24.61 6.02 9.43
CA THR A 90 -24.01 4.81 10.01
C THR A 90 -23.73 4.98 11.51
N THR A 91 -23.46 6.19 11.95
CA THR A 91 -22.98 6.47 13.31
C THR A 91 -24.11 6.50 14.34
N THR A 92 -23.99 5.67 15.37
CA THR A 92 -24.80 5.72 16.58
C THR A 92 -24.03 6.21 17.81
N ALA A 93 -22.69 6.27 17.72
CA ALA A 93 -21.82 6.87 18.71
C ALA A 93 -22.01 8.40 18.75
N VAL A 94 -21.86 8.97 19.94
CA VAL A 94 -22.01 10.41 20.19
C VAL A 94 -20.64 11.01 20.49
N ALA A 95 -20.23 12.01 19.69
CA ALA A 95 -18.98 12.74 19.87
C ALA A 95 -18.91 13.42 21.24
N GLY A 96 -17.74 13.39 21.89
CA GLY A 96 -17.51 13.90 23.24
C GLY A 96 -18.06 13.00 24.35
N THR A 97 -18.88 12.00 24.03
CA THR A 97 -19.37 11.00 24.99
C THR A 97 -18.68 9.65 24.78
N HIS A 98 -18.72 9.12 23.56
CA HIS A 98 -18.16 7.80 23.24
C HIS A 98 -16.78 7.93 22.57
N TYR A 99 -16.55 9.00 21.80
CA TYR A 99 -15.30 9.22 21.09
C TYR A 99 -14.96 10.71 20.95
N GLU A 100 -13.68 11.01 20.72
CA GLU A 100 -13.19 12.30 20.23
C GLU A 100 -12.26 12.10 19.02
N LEU A 101 -12.48 12.85 17.94
CA LEU A 101 -11.53 12.86 16.81
C LEU A 101 -10.39 13.82 17.14
N LYS A 102 -9.17 13.28 17.28
CA LYS A 102 -7.96 14.10 17.53
C LYS A 102 -7.36 14.63 16.23
N THR A 103 -7.53 13.91 15.13
CA THR A 103 -7.15 14.39 13.79
C THR A 103 -8.26 15.25 13.22
N THR A 104 -7.92 16.46 12.78
CA THR A 104 -8.86 17.35 12.08
C THR A 104 -8.91 17.05 10.59
N SER A 105 -10.10 17.17 9.99
CA SER A 105 -10.28 17.13 8.54
C SER A 105 -10.05 18.51 7.91
N PRO A 106 -9.35 18.62 6.77
CA PRO A 106 -8.72 17.53 6.03
C PRO A 106 -7.42 17.04 6.67
N VAL A 107 -7.11 15.76 6.48
CA VAL A 107 -5.82 15.16 6.82
C VAL A 107 -4.90 15.16 5.60
N THR A 108 -3.60 15.34 5.83
CA THR A 108 -2.60 15.39 4.75
C THR A 108 -1.85 14.07 4.62
N ILE A 109 -1.82 13.49 3.42
CA ILE A 109 -0.81 12.50 3.03
C ILE A 109 0.39 13.27 2.47
N PRO A 110 1.56 13.25 3.14
CA PRO A 110 2.73 14.00 2.68
C PRO A 110 3.24 13.54 1.32
N ALA A 111 3.93 14.43 0.59
CA ALA A 111 4.68 14.08 -0.60
C ALA A 111 5.63 12.89 -0.36
N GLY A 112 5.67 11.94 -1.29
CA GLY A 112 6.46 10.71 -1.16
C GLY A 112 5.93 9.71 -0.13
N SER A 113 4.73 9.94 0.44
CA SER A 113 4.01 8.98 1.27
C SER A 113 2.82 8.38 0.52
N SER A 114 2.35 7.25 1.02
CA SER A 114 1.12 6.59 0.57
C SER A 114 0.03 6.59 1.64
N SER A 115 0.28 7.14 2.83
CA SER A 115 -0.71 7.13 3.91
C SER A 115 -0.49 8.22 4.95
N THR A 116 -1.52 8.41 5.76
CA THR A 116 -1.57 9.23 6.97
C THR A 116 -2.58 8.62 7.94
N THR A 117 -2.65 9.09 9.19
CA THR A 117 -3.53 8.52 10.23
C THR A 117 -4.64 9.49 10.64
N VAL A 118 -5.80 8.92 10.93
CA VAL A 118 -6.87 9.57 11.69
C VAL A 118 -6.88 8.95 13.08
N THR A 119 -6.59 9.78 14.09
CA THR A 119 -6.55 9.37 15.50
C THR A 119 -7.90 9.63 16.16
N ILE A 120 -8.39 8.61 16.87
CA ILE A 120 -9.67 8.60 17.58
C ILE A 120 -9.38 8.23 19.03
N ASP A 121 -9.90 8.99 19.98
CA ASP A 121 -9.80 8.72 21.41
C ASP A 121 -11.15 8.17 21.90
N LEU A 122 -11.12 7.05 22.63
CA LEU A 122 -12.30 6.39 23.18
C LEU A 122 -12.46 6.75 24.66
N ASN A 123 -13.63 7.27 25.03
CA ASN A 123 -13.84 7.99 26.30
C ASN A 123 -14.29 7.09 27.49
N GLY A 124 -14.35 5.78 27.32
CA GLY A 124 -14.21 4.77 28.38
C GLY A 124 -15.29 4.63 29.46
N THR A 125 -16.41 5.36 29.42
CA THR A 125 -17.26 5.47 30.64
C THR A 125 -18.76 5.55 30.39
N SER A 126 -19.25 5.25 29.19
CA SER A 126 -20.63 5.56 28.80
C SER A 126 -21.51 4.37 28.45
N LEU A 127 -20.93 3.19 28.22
CA LEU A 127 -21.65 1.99 27.82
C LEU A 127 -21.72 0.99 28.98
N ALA A 128 -22.79 0.20 29.04
CA ALA A 128 -22.85 -0.95 29.93
C ALA A 128 -22.32 -2.21 29.23
N GLY A 129 -21.83 -3.19 29.99
CA GLY A 129 -21.42 -4.49 29.45
C GLY A 129 -22.44 -5.13 28.51
N GLY A 130 -22.00 -5.42 27.29
CA GLY A 130 -22.83 -5.96 26.20
C GLY A 130 -23.59 -4.91 25.38
N GLU A 131 -23.51 -3.62 25.73
CA GLU A 131 -23.89 -2.53 24.85
C GLU A 131 -22.76 -2.21 23.87
N PHE A 132 -23.13 -1.68 22.70
CA PHE A 132 -22.16 -1.20 21.72
C PHE A 132 -22.67 0.03 20.99
N LYS A 133 -21.74 0.80 20.42
CA LYS A 133 -22.01 1.91 19.51
C LYS A 133 -21.19 1.77 18.24
N ILE A 134 -21.69 2.37 17.18
CA ILE A 134 -21.03 2.39 15.88
C ILE A 134 -20.55 3.82 15.59
N LEU A 135 -19.29 3.96 15.24
CA LEU A 135 -18.74 5.16 14.63
C LEU A 135 -18.42 4.86 13.17
N GLY A 136 -19.09 5.55 12.25
CA GLY A 136 -18.80 5.50 10.83
C GLY A 136 -18.01 6.73 10.39
N LEU A 137 -16.88 6.54 9.72
CA LEU A 137 -16.17 7.60 9.00
C LEU A 137 -16.30 7.41 7.49
N THR A 138 -16.24 8.48 6.72
CA THR A 138 -16.24 8.44 5.26
C THR A 138 -15.25 9.46 4.69
N ILE A 139 -14.49 9.06 3.67
CA ILE A 139 -13.65 9.97 2.88
C ILE A 139 -14.55 10.70 1.89
N ASP A 140 -14.59 12.03 2.03
CA ASP A 140 -15.46 12.91 1.24
C ASP A 140 -14.74 13.46 0.00
N SER A 141 -13.42 13.66 0.08
CA SER A 141 -12.64 14.28 -0.99
C SER A 141 -11.15 13.96 -0.89
N GLY A 142 -10.45 14.01 -2.02
CA GLY A 142 -9.02 13.72 -2.12
C GLY A 142 -8.27 14.57 -3.14
N GLY A 143 -8.71 15.81 -3.38
CA GLY A 143 -8.18 16.64 -4.46
C GLY A 143 -8.43 16.01 -5.83
N GLU A 144 -7.35 15.59 -6.51
CA GLU A 144 -7.41 14.91 -7.82
C GLU A 144 -7.56 13.37 -7.68
N VAL A 145 -7.60 12.84 -6.46
CA VAL A 145 -7.74 11.41 -6.19
C VAL A 145 -9.14 11.14 -5.66
N GLU A 146 -9.90 10.38 -6.42
CA GLU A 146 -11.25 9.98 -6.02
C GLU A 146 -11.18 8.90 -4.91
N PRO A 147 -12.02 9.00 -3.88
CA PRO A 147 -12.22 7.89 -2.94
C PRO A 147 -12.70 6.63 -3.66
N ALA A 148 -12.22 5.46 -3.26
CA ALA A 148 -12.72 4.20 -3.78
C ALA A 148 -14.11 3.91 -3.21
N GLU A 149 -15.12 3.71 -4.07
CA GLU A 149 -16.53 3.62 -3.67
C GLU A 149 -16.80 2.61 -2.55
N ASN A 150 -16.14 1.45 -2.61
CA ASN A 150 -16.33 0.38 -1.63
C ASN A 150 -15.31 0.43 -0.47
N LEU A 151 -14.34 1.34 -0.50
CA LEU A 151 -13.21 1.41 0.44
C LEU A 151 -13.11 2.76 1.18
N LYS A 152 -13.99 3.73 0.84
CA LYS A 152 -14.00 5.07 1.42
C LYS A 152 -14.64 5.15 2.81
N SER A 153 -15.19 4.06 3.32
CA SER A 153 -15.88 4.02 4.61
C SER A 153 -15.12 3.16 5.61
N TYR A 154 -15.06 3.65 6.84
CA TYR A 154 -14.54 2.95 8.02
C TYR A 154 -15.65 2.81 9.06
N VAL A 155 -15.78 1.64 9.68
CA VAL A 155 -16.79 1.34 10.70
C VAL A 155 -16.12 0.80 11.96
N LEU A 156 -16.13 1.61 13.00
CA LEU A 156 -15.67 1.22 14.32
C LEU A 156 -16.85 0.77 15.19
N THR A 157 -16.76 -0.45 15.73
CA THR A 157 -17.62 -0.90 16.82
C THR A 157 -16.94 -0.61 18.15
N ILE A 158 -17.62 0.13 19.02
CA ILE A 158 -17.16 0.48 20.37
C ILE A 158 -17.99 -0.36 21.35
N GLU A 159 -17.37 -1.26 22.10
CA GLU A 159 -18.04 -2.18 23.03
C GLU A 159 -17.89 -1.71 24.48
N GLY A 160 -18.97 -1.78 25.27
CA GLY A 160 -18.92 -1.56 26.70
C GLY A 160 -18.42 -2.79 27.47
N GLU A 161 -17.71 -2.56 28.57
CA GLU A 161 -17.18 -3.62 29.47
C GLU A 161 -18.23 -4.23 30.42
#